data_AF-L8GYI5-F1
#
_entry.id   AF-L8GYI5-F1
#
_cell.length_a   1.000
_cell.length_b   1.000
_cell.length_c   1.000
_cell.angle_alpha   90.00
_cell.angle_beta   90.00
_cell.angle_gamma   90.00
#
_symmetry.space_group_name_H-M   'P 1'
#
loop_
_entity.id
_entity.type
_entity.pdbx_description
1 polymer ?
#
loop_
_entity_poly.entity_id
_entity_poly.type
_entity_poly.pdbx_seq_one_letter_code
_entity_poly.pdbx_strand_id
1 'polypeptide(L)'
;MEHYAKRKEWQLKTMSNELLMISNQARFYELVTEGKLTVINQKKEALLGKLRELNFTPLNSGESVGEEPSSSTGFDYLLRAPLWNLTQERIEQMKEKHNKKRVEVEILHRRQPTDIWQEELRELGDYFHDLAKKDARRH
;
A
#
# COMPACT_ATOMS: atom_id res chain seq x y z
N MET A 1 22.81 12.81 -7.61
CA MET A 1 22.46 11.85 -6.54
C MET A 1 21.24 12.28 -5.73
N GLU A 2 21.04 13.58 -5.44
CA GLU A 2 19.88 14.07 -4.67
C GLU A 2 18.52 13.70 -5.28
N HIS A 3 18.36 13.74 -6.60
CA HIS A 3 17.10 13.33 -7.24
C HIS A 3 16.76 11.85 -7.02
N TYR A 4 17.76 10.97 -6.98
CA TYR A 4 17.58 9.54 -6.67
C TYR A 4 17.25 9.31 -5.19
N ALA A 5 17.86 10.09 -4.30
CA ALA A 5 17.51 10.07 -2.88
C ALA A 5 16.06 10.52 -2.65
N LYS A 6 15.64 11.63 -3.28
CA LYS A 6 14.25 12.13 -3.21
C LYS A 6 13.25 11.13 -3.81
N ARG A 7 13.60 10.48 -4.91
CA ARG A 7 12.78 9.41 -5.51
C ARG A 7 12.64 8.22 -4.57
N LYS A 8 13.75 7.75 -3.97
CA LYS A 8 13.74 6.66 -2.99
C LYS A 8 12.86 7.01 -1.78
N GLU A 9 12.98 8.21 -1.25
CA GLU A 9 12.17 8.68 -0.11
C GLU A 9 10.67 8.70 -0.46
N TRP A 10 10.31 9.25 -1.62
CA TRP A 10 8.93 9.26 -2.08
C TRP A 10 8.40 7.83 -2.26
N GLN A 11 9.19 6.94 -2.86
CA GLN A 11 8.83 5.54 -3.06
C GLN A 11 8.63 4.82 -1.71
N LEU A 12 9.51 5.03 -0.75
CA LEU A 12 9.38 4.50 0.61
C LEU A 12 8.12 5.03 1.31
N LYS A 13 7.81 6.33 1.18
CA LYS A 13 6.60 6.94 1.73
C LYS A 13 5.35 6.31 1.14
N THR A 14 5.29 6.18 -0.19
CA THR A 14 4.17 5.56 -0.90
C THR A 14 3.98 4.10 -0.48
N MET A 15 5.05 3.30 -0.48
CA MET A 15 4.98 1.89 -0.09
C MET A 15 4.65 1.69 1.39
N SER A 16 5.10 2.59 2.27
CA SER A 16 4.76 2.55 3.70
C SER A 16 3.28 2.88 3.92
N ASN A 17 2.72 3.84 3.19
CA ASN A 17 1.29 4.14 3.22
C ASN A 17 0.45 2.97 2.70
N GLU A 18 0.89 2.32 1.62
CA GLU A 18 0.25 1.10 1.12
C GLU A 18 0.30 -0.03 2.15
N LEU A 19 1.45 -0.23 2.81
CA LEU A 19 1.61 -1.24 3.86
C LEU A 19 0.63 -0.99 5.00
N LEU A 20 0.53 0.27 5.45
CA LEU A 20 -0.41 0.68 6.49
C LEU A 20 -1.86 0.42 6.09
N MET A 21 -2.22 0.72 4.83
CA MET A 21 -3.55 0.45 4.30
C MET A 21 -3.87 -1.05 4.29
N ILE A 22 -2.95 -1.89 3.81
CA ILE A 22 -3.13 -3.35 3.78
C ILE A 22 -3.24 -3.90 5.22
N SER A 23 -2.41 -3.40 6.14
CA SER A 23 -2.46 -3.76 7.56
C SER A 23 -3.82 -3.42 8.18
N ASN A 24 -4.32 -2.21 7.95
CA ASN A 24 -5.64 -1.79 8.43
C ASN A 24 -6.76 -2.62 7.81
N GLN A 25 -6.69 -2.96 6.52
CA GLN A 25 -7.67 -3.83 5.88
C GLN A 25 -7.65 -5.25 6.45
N ALA A 26 -6.48 -5.85 6.62
CA ALA A 26 -6.34 -7.18 7.21
C ALA A 26 -6.93 -7.22 8.63
N ARG A 27 -6.55 -6.25 9.48
CA ARG A 27 -7.05 -6.13 10.86
C ARG A 27 -8.56 -5.89 10.90
N PHE A 28 -9.10 -5.07 9.99
CA PHE A 28 -10.54 -4.84 9.90
C PHE A 28 -11.28 -6.13 9.56
N TYR A 29 -10.83 -6.87 8.54
CA TYR A 29 -11.46 -8.14 8.16
C TYR A 29 -11.40 -9.18 9.28
N GLU A 30 -10.25 -9.31 9.95
CA GLU A 30 -10.10 -10.21 11.11
C GLU A 30 -11.11 -9.88 12.22
N LEU A 31 -11.18 -8.61 12.67
CA LEU A 31 -12.10 -8.21 13.73
C LEU A 31 -13.57 -8.43 13.36
N VAL A 32 -13.92 -8.26 12.08
CA VAL A 32 -15.27 -8.51 11.59
C VAL A 32 -15.57 -10.02 11.56
N THR A 33 -14.63 -10.84 11.09
CA THR A 33 -14.80 -12.31 11.07
C THR A 33 -14.81 -12.94 12.46
N GLU A 34 -14.06 -12.38 13.41
CA GLU A 34 -14.06 -12.80 14.82
C GLU A 34 -15.30 -12.32 15.58
N GLY A 35 -16.17 -11.51 14.96
CA GLY A 35 -17.36 -10.94 15.58
C GLY A 35 -17.08 -9.80 16.57
N LYS A 36 -15.81 -9.37 16.73
CA LYS A 36 -15.42 -8.24 17.58
C LYS A 36 -15.87 -6.89 17.00
N LEU A 37 -16.05 -6.81 15.68
CA LEU A 37 -16.53 -5.62 14.99
C LEU A 37 -17.76 -5.94 14.13
N THR A 38 -18.93 -5.46 14.54
CA THR A 38 -20.15 -5.58 13.74
C THR A 38 -20.28 -4.41 12.79
N VAL A 39 -20.38 -4.69 11.48
CA VAL A 39 -20.54 -3.68 10.42
C VAL A 39 -21.97 -3.64 9.87
N ILE A 40 -22.69 -4.76 9.98
CA ILE A 40 -24.04 -4.93 9.43
C ILE A 40 -25.04 -4.21 10.34
N ASN A 41 -25.93 -3.41 9.74
CA ASN A 41 -27.00 -2.68 10.42
C ASN A 41 -26.50 -1.72 11.53
N GLN A 42 -25.33 -1.09 11.33
CA GLN A 42 -24.79 -0.08 12.23
C GLN A 42 -24.87 1.31 11.61
N LYS A 43 -25.10 2.34 12.43
CA LYS A 43 -25.00 3.73 12.00
C LYS A 43 -23.55 4.03 11.62
N LYS A 44 -23.34 4.71 10.48
CA LYS A 44 -21.99 5.07 9.98
C LYS A 44 -21.17 5.80 11.06
N GLU A 45 -21.77 6.75 11.77
CA GLU A 45 -21.11 7.51 12.84
C GLU A 45 -20.64 6.62 14.00
N ALA A 46 -21.46 5.66 14.44
CA ALA A 46 -21.09 4.74 15.50
C ALA A 46 -19.93 3.81 15.08
N LEU A 47 -19.93 3.38 13.82
CA LEU A 47 -18.85 2.59 13.25
C LEU A 47 -17.55 3.39 13.16
N LEU A 48 -17.61 4.65 12.71
CA LEU A 48 -16.46 5.55 12.69
C LEU A 48 -15.88 5.79 14.09
N GLY A 49 -16.75 5.93 15.11
CA GLY A 49 -16.34 6.01 16.51
C GLY A 49 -15.54 4.77 16.95
N LYS A 50 -16.06 3.57 16.69
CA LYS A 50 -15.36 2.31 16.98
C LYS A 50 -14.03 2.19 16.24
N LEU A 51 -13.97 2.60 14.97
CA LEU A 51 -12.72 2.57 14.20
C LEU A 51 -11.66 3.51 14.80
N ARG A 52 -12.06 4.66 15.35
CA ARG A 52 -11.16 5.56 16.08
C ARG A 52 -10.69 4.96 17.40
N GLU A 53 -11.59 4.37 18.17
CA GLU A 53 -11.26 3.67 19.42
C GLU A 53 -10.27 2.52 19.18
N LEU A 54 -10.43 1.79 18.08
CA LEU A 54 -9.56 0.70 17.68
C LEU A 54 -8.24 1.16 17.04
N ASN A 55 -7.98 2.47 16.98
CA ASN A 55 -6.77 3.07 16.41
C ASN A 55 -6.55 2.72 14.93
N PHE A 56 -7.61 2.65 14.13
CA PHE A 56 -7.46 2.59 12.67
C PHE A 56 -6.98 3.94 12.14
N THR A 57 -6.00 3.92 11.24
CA THR A 57 -5.50 5.16 10.64
C THR A 57 -6.47 5.63 9.54
N PRO A 58 -6.98 6.86 9.62
CA PRO A 58 -7.70 7.46 8.50
C PRO A 58 -6.71 7.69 7.34
N LEU A 59 -7.06 7.21 6.15
CA LEU A 59 -6.31 7.55 4.96
C LEU A 59 -6.89 8.87 4.44
N ASN A 60 -6.22 9.99 4.71
CA ASN A 60 -6.54 11.24 4.03
C ASN A 60 -6.19 11.03 2.55
N SER A 61 -7.21 10.89 1.70
CA SER A 61 -7.00 10.92 0.25
C SER A 61 -6.60 12.34 -0.14
N GLY A 62 -5.30 12.59 -0.16
CA GLY A 62 -4.74 13.82 -0.70
C GLY A 62 -4.51 14.92 0.32
N GLU A 63 -3.40 15.61 0.13
CA GLU A 63 -3.10 16.93 0.66
C GLU A 63 -4.18 17.93 0.22
N SER A 64 -5.33 17.96 0.88
CA SER A 64 -6.23 19.11 0.83
C SER A 64 -5.90 20.02 2.01
N VAL A 65 -4.93 20.90 1.80
CA VAL A 65 -4.71 22.08 2.64
C VAL A 65 -5.95 22.96 2.51
N GLY A 66 -6.85 22.93 3.51
CA GLY A 66 -7.89 23.96 3.62
C GLY A 66 -9.32 23.52 3.91
N GLU A 67 -9.63 22.24 4.14
CA GLU A 67 -10.97 21.86 4.60
C GLU A 67 -10.90 21.05 5.90
N GLU A 68 -11.62 21.56 6.90
CA GLU A 68 -11.92 20.89 8.17
C GLU A 68 -12.16 19.38 7.94
N PRO A 69 -11.52 18.49 8.72
CA PRO A 69 -11.61 17.05 8.52
C PRO A 69 -13.02 16.59 8.86
N SER A 70 -13.91 16.66 7.86
CA SER A 70 -15.23 16.04 7.93
C SER A 70 -15.01 14.57 8.25
N SER A 71 -15.40 14.22 9.47
CA SER A 71 -15.00 13.04 10.23
C SER A 71 -15.32 11.66 9.59
N SER A 72 -15.86 11.66 8.38
CA SER A 72 -16.42 10.51 7.67
C SER A 72 -15.62 10.03 6.46
N THR A 73 -14.65 10.79 5.92
CA THR A 73 -14.01 10.45 4.63
C THR A 73 -12.79 9.52 4.76
N GLY A 74 -12.05 9.61 5.87
CA GLY A 74 -10.78 8.90 6.03
C GLY A 74 -10.87 7.37 6.15
N PHE A 75 -12.05 6.81 6.44
CA PHE A 75 -12.26 5.36 6.61
C PHE A 75 -13.01 4.71 5.45
N ASP A 76 -13.35 5.47 4.40
CA ASP A 76 -14.14 4.97 3.27
C ASP A 76 -13.47 3.76 2.58
N TYR A 77 -12.14 3.66 2.60
CA TYR A 77 -11.38 2.54 2.04
C TYR A 77 -11.63 1.20 2.76
N LEU A 78 -12.03 1.23 4.04
CA LEU A 78 -12.42 0.04 4.81
C LEU A 78 -13.89 -0.31 4.57
N LEU A 79 -14.75 0.71 4.47
CA LEU A 79 -16.21 0.54 4.38
C LEU A 79 -16.70 0.18 2.98
N ARG A 80 -16.00 0.63 1.93
CA ARG A 80 -16.33 0.26 0.54
C ARG A 80 -15.87 -1.15 0.18
N ALA A 81 -15.19 -1.85 1.09
CA ALA A 81 -14.75 -3.20 0.85
C ALA A 81 -15.95 -4.16 0.68
N PRO A 82 -15.98 -4.98 -0.37
CA PRO A 82 -17.07 -5.93 -0.58
C PRO A 82 -17.06 -7.03 0.48
N LEU A 83 -18.25 -7.55 0.84
CA LEU A 83 -18.41 -8.54 1.92
C LEU A 83 -17.62 -9.84 1.70
N TRP A 84 -17.40 -10.26 0.45
CA TRP A 84 -16.59 -11.46 0.16
C TRP A 84 -15.13 -11.32 0.58
N ASN A 85 -14.65 -10.10 0.87
CA ASN A 85 -13.32 -9.91 1.46
C ASN A 85 -13.23 -10.37 2.93
N LEU A 86 -14.36 -10.67 3.57
CA LEU A 86 -14.44 -11.20 4.93
C LEU A 86 -14.29 -12.74 4.98
N THR A 87 -13.79 -13.35 3.90
CA THR A 87 -13.49 -14.79 3.88
C THR A 87 -12.08 -15.04 4.44
N GLN A 88 -11.88 -16.19 5.08
CA GLN A 88 -10.57 -16.57 5.64
C GLN A 88 -9.48 -16.59 4.56
N GLU A 89 -9.78 -17.11 3.38
CA GLU A 89 -8.86 -17.13 2.24
C GLU A 89 -8.40 -15.72 1.87
N ARG A 90 -9.32 -14.75 1.88
CA ARG A 90 -8.97 -13.37 1.53
C ARG A 90 -8.13 -12.70 2.62
N ILE A 91 -8.43 -12.97 3.89
CA ILE A 91 -7.63 -12.49 5.01
C ILE A 91 -6.20 -13.01 4.88
N GLU A 92 -6.02 -14.31 4.59
CA GLU A 92 -4.71 -14.92 4.37
C GLU A 92 -3.98 -14.28 3.18
N GLN A 93 -4.69 -14.05 2.07
CA GLN A 93 -4.11 -13.32 0.94
C GLN A 93 -3.67 -11.89 1.31
N MET A 94 -4.42 -11.20 2.18
CA MET A 94 -4.04 -9.86 2.63
C MET A 94 -2.82 -9.89 3.56
N LYS A 95 -2.70 -10.92 4.42
CA LYS A 95 -1.49 -11.15 5.24
C LYS A 95 -0.27 -11.43 4.38
N GLU A 96 -0.42 -12.26 3.36
CA GLU A 96 0.68 -12.57 2.44
C GLU A 96 1.09 -11.32 1.65
N LYS A 97 0.12 -10.54 1.16
CA LYS A 97 0.39 -9.24 0.52
C LYS A 97 1.10 -8.27 1.45
N HIS A 98 0.67 -8.20 2.71
CA HIS A 98 1.30 -7.38 3.73
C HIS A 98 2.76 -7.81 3.95
N ASN A 99 3.01 -9.12 4.10
CA ASN A 99 4.36 -9.65 4.30
C ASN A 99 5.27 -9.38 3.10
N LYS A 100 4.78 -9.62 1.87
CA LYS A 100 5.52 -9.30 0.64
C LYS A 100 5.88 -7.83 0.56
N LYS A 101 4.91 -6.93 0.77
CA LYS A 101 5.15 -5.48 0.71
C LYS A 101 6.09 -5.03 1.82
N ARG A 102 5.98 -5.60 3.03
CA ARG A 102 6.90 -5.32 4.15
C ARG A 102 8.34 -5.65 3.79
N VAL A 103 8.57 -6.82 3.20
CA VAL A 103 9.90 -7.25 2.72
C VAL A 103 10.39 -6.31 1.62
N GLU A 104 9.54 -5.94 0.68
CA GLU A 104 9.88 -5.00 -0.40
C GLU A 104 10.30 -3.62 0.14
N VAL A 105 9.57 -3.08 1.12
CA VAL A 105 9.91 -1.83 1.83
C VAL A 105 11.26 -1.95 2.52
N GLU A 106 11.50 -3.08 3.22
CA GLU A 106 12.75 -3.31 3.94
C GLU A 106 13.95 -3.42 2.99
N ILE A 107 13.79 -4.08 1.84
CA ILE A 107 14.81 -4.15 0.78
C ILE A 107 15.10 -2.76 0.24
N LEU A 108 14.06 -2.01 -0.13
CA LEU A 108 14.22 -0.65 -0.66
C LEU A 108 14.88 0.28 0.37
N HIS A 109 14.53 0.15 1.65
CA HIS A 109 15.12 0.94 2.72
C HIS A 109 16.63 0.73 2.81
N ARG A 110 17.08 -0.53 2.69
CA ARG A 110 18.50 -0.91 2.76
C ARG A 110 19.33 -0.52 1.53
N ARG A 111 18.72 -0.44 0.34
CA ARG A 111 19.43 -0.10 -0.92
C ARG A 111 19.91 1.35 -0.94
N GLN A 112 21.15 1.61 -1.36
CA GLN A 112 21.60 2.99 -1.53
C GLN A 112 21.04 3.59 -2.83
N PRO A 113 20.81 4.91 -2.90
CA PRO A 113 20.44 5.57 -4.16
C PRO A 113 21.43 5.33 -5.31
N THR A 114 22.71 5.11 -5.00
CA THR A 114 23.76 4.70 -5.96
C THR A 114 23.49 3.33 -6.56
N ASP A 115 23.10 2.37 -5.73
CA ASP A 115 22.91 0.98 -6.15
C ASP A 115 21.71 0.90 -7.08
N ILE A 116 20.64 1.63 -6.75
CA ILE A 116 19.44 1.74 -7.58
C ILE A 116 19.79 2.32 -8.96
N TRP A 117 20.61 3.38 -9.01
CA TRP A 117 21.06 3.97 -10.26
C TRP A 117 21.92 3.01 -11.09
N GLN A 118 22.85 2.29 -10.46
CA GLN A 118 23.72 1.34 -11.15
C GLN A 118 22.95 0.13 -11.71
N GLU A 119 21.95 -0.35 -10.98
CA GLU A 119 21.04 -1.40 -11.47
C GLU A 119 20.24 -0.90 -12.69
N GLU A 120 19.66 0.29 -12.63
CA GLU A 120 18.91 0.87 -13.77
C GLU A 120 19.79 1.06 -15.01
N LEU A 121 21.04 1.50 -14.84
CA LEU A 121 21.98 1.62 -15.96
C LEU A 121 22.34 0.25 -16.56
N ARG A 122 22.42 -0.80 -15.73
CA ARG A 122 22.66 -2.16 -16.20
C ARG A 122 21.46 -2.70 -16.98
N GLU A 123 20.25 -2.55 -16.44
CA GLU A 123 19.01 -2.95 -17.12
C GLU A 123 18.85 -2.23 -18.46
N LEU A 124 19.17 -0.94 -18.50
CA LEU A 124 19.14 -0.16 -19.73
C LEU A 124 20.16 -0.70 -20.75
N GLY A 125 21.38 -1.01 -20.31
CA GLY A 125 22.41 -1.61 -21.14
C GLY A 125 22.00 -2.96 -21.72
N ASP A 126 21.43 -3.85 -20.88
CA ASP A 126 20.93 -5.16 -21.29
C ASP A 126 19.78 -5.02 -22.30
N TYR A 127 18.87 -4.07 -22.09
CA TYR A 127 17.79 -3.76 -23.03
C TYR A 127 18.32 -3.32 -24.40
N PHE A 128 19.31 -2.42 -24.44
CA PHE A 128 19.92 -1.99 -25.70
C PHE A 128 20.67 -3.12 -26.40
N HIS A 129 21.35 -3.99 -25.65
CA HIS A 129 22.01 -5.17 -26.19
C HIS A 129 21.03 -6.13 -26.85
N ASP A 130 19.87 -6.36 -26.21
CA ASP A 130 18.84 -7.22 -26.77
C ASP A 130 18.11 -6.60 -27.97
N LEU A 131 17.94 -5.28 -28.01
CA LEU A 131 17.48 -4.58 -29.22
C LEU A 131 18.48 -4.74 -30.37
N ALA A 132 19.76 -4.54 -30.11
CA ALA A 132 20.81 -4.71 -31.12
C ALA A 132 20.83 -6.13 -31.70
N LYS A 133 20.65 -7.17 -30.86
CA LYS A 133 20.49 -8.55 -31.33
C LYS A 133 19.24 -8.75 -32.18
N LYS A 134 18.12 -8.13 -31.82
CA LYS A 134 16.86 -8.25 -32.57
C LYS A 134 16.98 -7.59 -33.95
N ASP A 135 17.63 -6.43 -34.03
CA ASP A 135 17.87 -5.75 -35.30
C ASP A 135 18.88 -6.52 -36.17
N ALA A 136 19.92 -7.09 -35.58
CA ALA A 136 20.86 -7.97 -36.27
C ALA A 136 20.25 -9.30 -36.77
N ARG A 137 19.11 -9.74 -36.20
CA ARG A 137 18.34 -10.91 -36.66
C ARG A 137 17.31 -10.58 -37.74
N ARG A 138 17.04 -9.29 -37.97
CA ARG A 138 16.09 -8.79 -38.97
C ARG A 138 16.74 -8.47 -40.32
N HIS A 139 18.08 -8.42 -40.36
CA HIS A 139 18.90 -8.32 -41.57
C HIS A 139 19.50 -9.69 -41.90
#